data_AF-A0A8J7C0G9-F1
#
_entry.id   AF-A0A8J7C0G9-F1
#
_cell.length_a   1.000
_cell.length_b   1.000
_cell.length_c   1.000
_cell.angle_alpha   90.00
_cell.angle_beta   90.00
_cell.angle_gamma   90.00
#
_symmetry.space_group_name_H-M   'P 1'
#
loop_
_entity.id
_entity.type
_entity.pdbx_description
1 polymer ?
#
loop_
_entity_poly.entity_id
_entity_poly.type
_entity_poly.pdbx_seq_one_letter_code
_entity_poly.pdbx_strand_id
1 'polypeptide(L)' 'MATGIAGYKIITQIYAGTKTLVYRGIREQDQQPVVIKMMRSEYPS' A
#
# COMPACT_ATOMS: atom_id res chain seq x y z
N MET A 1 -1.97 -5.10 13.71
CA MET A 1 -0.58 -5.14 14.25
C MET A 1 0.15 -6.17 13.38
N ALA A 2 0.98 -5.90 12.38
CA ALA A 2 1.72 -4.72 11.94
C ALA A 2 1.25 -4.26 10.55
N THR A 3 1.02 -2.96 10.36
CA THR A 3 0.45 -2.40 9.12
C THR A 3 1.52 -1.57 8.42
N GLY A 4 2.55 -2.24 7.89
CA GLY A 4 3.64 -1.58 7.20
C GLY A 4 4.37 -2.53 6.27
N ILE A 5 4.74 -2.04 5.09
CA ILE A 5 5.58 -2.78 4.14
C ILE A 5 7.01 -2.33 4.43
N ALA A 6 7.87 -3.25 4.88
CA ALA A 6 9.25 -2.92 5.24
C ALA A 6 9.98 -2.23 4.08
N GLY A 7 10.67 -1.12 4.36
CA GLY A 7 11.35 -0.31 3.36
C GLY A 7 10.44 0.65 2.58
N TYR A 8 9.16 0.76 2.96
CA TYR A 8 8.20 1.67 2.33
C TYR A 8 7.36 2.42 3.37
N LYS A 9 7.32 3.74 3.21
CA LYS A 9 6.43 4.62 3.96
C LYS A 9 5.16 4.89 3.16
N ILE A 10 4.02 4.44 3.66
CA ILE A 10 2.70 4.80 3.10
C ILE A 10 2.38 6.26 3.47
N ILE A 11 1.96 7.07 2.50
CA ILE A 11 1.61 8.48 2.70
C ILE A 11 0.10 8.69 2.63
N THR A 12 -0.54 8.23 1.56
CA THR A 12 -1.98 8.45 1.37
C THR A 12 -2.61 7.33 0.54
N GLN A 13 -3.88 7.02 0.82
CA GLN A 13 -4.69 6.15 -0.03
C GLN A 13 -5.20 6.99 -1.20
N ILE A 14 -4.92 6.54 -2.43
CA ILE A 14 -5.37 7.23 -3.64
C ILE A 14 -6.56 6.56 -4.30
N TYR A 15 -6.78 5.26 -4.04
CA TYR A 15 -7.96 4.55 -4.53
C TYR A 15 -8.28 3.34 -3.66
N ALA A 16 -9.56 3.10 -3.42
CA ALA A 16 -10.06 1.94 -2.69
C ALA A 16 -11.09 1.20 -3.55
N GLY A 17 -10.65 0.16 -4.25
CA GLY A 17 -11.52 -0.72 -5.01
C GLY A 17 -11.93 -1.95 -4.20
N THR A 18 -12.87 -2.71 -4.75
CA THR A 18 -13.41 -3.94 -4.11
C THR A 18 -12.33 -4.98 -3.83
N LYS A 19 -11.37 -5.19 -4.74
CA LYS A 19 -10.32 -6.22 -4.56
C LYS A 19 -8.98 -5.66 -4.11
N THR A 20 -8.74 -4.37 -4.28
CA THR A 20 -7.42 -3.76 -4.07
C THR A 20 -7.51 -2.39 -3.46
N LEU A 21 -6.58 -2.08 -2.56
CA LEU A 21 -6.28 -0.75 -2.07
C LEU A 21 -5.03 -0.23 -2.77
N VAL A 22 -5.06 1.02 -3.20
CA VAL A 22 -3.93 1.68 -3.85
C VAL A 22 -3.50 2.86 -3.01
N TYR A 23 -2.22 2.86 -2.67
CA TYR A 23 -1.58 3.89 -1.87
C TYR A 23 -0.47 4.57 -2.65
N ARG A 24 -0.24 5.84 -2.34
CA ARG A 24 1.00 6.55 -2.64
C ARG A 24 1.93 6.43 -1.43
N GLY A 25 3.21 6.19 -1.69
CA GLY A 25 4.23 6.09 -0.66
C GLY A 25 5.61 6.51 -1.16
N ILE A 26 6.59 6.33 -0.28
CA ILE A 26 8.02 6.55 -0.54
C ILE A 26 8.76 5.26 -0.22
N ARG A 27 9.63 4.83 -1.13
CA ARG A 27 10.60 3.76 -0.85
C ARG A 27 11.76 4.36 -0.06
N GLU A 28 12.04 3.81 1.12
CA GLU A 28 12.96 4.43 2.08
C GLU A 28 14.42 4.38 1.63
N GLN A 29 14.81 3.39 0.81
CA GLN A 29 16.20 3.20 0.39
C GLN A 29 16.76 4.35 -0.46
N ASP A 30 15.90 5.00 -1.25
CA ASP A 30 16.28 6.00 -2.26
C ASP A 30 15.29 7.17 -2.35
N GLN A 31 14.36 7.24 -1.39
CA GLN A 31 13.34 8.28 -1.29
C GLN A 31 12.45 8.40 -2.54
N GLN A 32 12.38 7.35 -3.36
CA GLN A 32 11.62 7.36 -4.59
C GLN A 32 10.10 7.31 -4.30
N PRO A 33 9.30 8.23 -4.88
CA PRO A 33 7.85 8.09 -4.89
C PRO A 33 7.40 6.82 -5.60
N VAL A 34 6.51 6.07 -4.95
CA VAL A 34 5.98 4.79 -5.45
C VAL A 34 4.47 4.71 -5.31
N VAL A 35 3.87 3.82 -6.10
CA VAL A 35 2.48 3.37 -5.96
C VAL A 35 2.50 1.95 -5.38
N ILE A 36 1.77 1.75 -4.29
CA ILE A 36 1.67 0.47 -3.58
C ILE A 36 0.26 -0.08 -3.81
N LYS A 37 0.15 -1.21 -4.52
CA LYS A 37 -1.12 -1.91 -4.75
C LYS A 37 -1.21 -3.10 -3.80
N MET A 38 -2.10 -3.01 -2.82
CA MET A 38 -2.35 -4.04 -1.82
C MET A 38 -3.64 -4.78 -2.17
N MET A 39 -3.59 -6.11 -2.18
CA MET A 39 -4.80 -6.93 -2.30
C MET A 39 -5.58 -6.85 -1.00
N ARG A 40 -6.89 -6.60 -1.08
CA ARG A 40 -7.77 -6.85 0.05
C ARG A 40 -7.84 -8.36 0.22
N SER A 41 -7.59 -8.85 1.42
CA SER A 41 -7.84 -10.25 1.76
C SER A 41 -9.35 -10.44 1.91
N GLU A 42 -10.07 -10.38 0.79
CA GLU A 42 -11.46 -10.82 0.68
C GLU A 42 -11.41 -12.22 0.04
N TYR A 43 -10.94 -13.21 0.81
CA TYR A 43 -11.28 -14.60 0.50
C TYR A 43 -12.78 -14.76 0.73
N PRO A 44 -13.55 -15.55 -0.06
CA PRO A 44 -14.97 -15.71 0.22
C PRO A 44 -15.12 -16.27 1.63
N SER A 45 -15.81 -15.51 2.49
CA SER A 45 -16.48 -16.07 3.66
C SER A 45 -17.70 -16.88 3.20
#